data_AF-A0A7C2LEB5-F1
#
_entry.id   AF-A0A7C2LEB5-F1
#
_cell.length_a   1.000
_cell.length_b   1.000
_cell.length_c   1.000
_cell.angle_alpha   90.00
_cell.angle_beta   90.00
_cell.angle_gamma   90.00
#
_symmetry.space_group_name_H-M   'P 1'
#
loop_
_entity.id
_entity.type
_entity.pdbx_description
1 polymer ?
#
loop_
_entity_poly.entity_id
_entity_poly.type
_entity_poly.pdbx_seq_one_letter_code
_entity_poly.pdbx_strand_id
1 'polypeptide(L)'
;MNMQERLREVRVTDFGAVPDDGKDDTQAILAALEECKRRAPCVLVFPKGRYDVHAGSNRRNQWVLFPVSGINGLTVDGKGSTLMVHGITGLFWFEKCDDLTLRNLTVDCARPAFSQGKVIAVDGNRFDVEIPAEYPVKGGEPVGAYMDYDPQTRLPLRHGLDEYGTVERTELIRPQVLRVHLRQPARVKPGVLVVLRHQVYSYNAFVCDRCTDVRVQDVTIHTIPGMGLVATVCTNSRSSGCASSQSRVPGASCPPLPMPRTSAAARERFA
;
A
#
# COMPACT_ATOMS: atom_id res chain seq x y z
N MET A 1 -17.51 -17.85 13.52
CA MET A 1 -16.29 -18.67 13.66
C MET A 1 -16.69 -19.96 14.34
N ASN A 2 -16.38 -21.13 13.77
CA ASN A 2 -16.77 -22.42 14.35
C ASN A 2 -15.73 -22.89 15.40
N MET A 3 -16.06 -23.92 16.19
CA MET A 3 -15.21 -24.40 17.29
C MET A 3 -13.87 -25.03 16.82
N GLN A 4 -13.80 -25.53 15.58
CA GLN A 4 -12.57 -26.09 15.01
C GLN A 4 -11.58 -25.00 14.58
N GLU A 5 -12.06 -23.84 14.13
CA GLU A 5 -11.19 -22.68 13.85
C GLU A 5 -10.51 -22.16 15.12
N ARG A 6 -11.21 -22.11 16.26
CA ARG A 6 -10.63 -21.65 17.54
C ARG A 6 -9.48 -22.51 18.05
N LEU A 7 -9.47 -23.81 17.75
CA LEU A 7 -8.39 -24.74 18.15
C LEU A 7 -7.13 -24.61 17.28
N ARG A 8 -7.22 -23.91 16.14
CA ARG A 8 -6.13 -23.70 15.17
C ARG A 8 -5.59 -22.26 15.20
N GLU A 9 -6.03 -21.46 16.18
CA GLU A 9 -5.55 -20.10 16.36
C GLU A 9 -4.10 -20.07 16.82
N VAL A 10 -3.33 -19.20 16.19
CA VAL A 10 -2.00 -18.77 16.61
C VAL A 10 -2.06 -17.25 16.65
N ARG A 11 -2.06 -16.65 17.85
CA ARG A 11 -2.14 -15.20 18.00
C ARG A 11 -0.74 -14.62 18.01
N VAL A 12 -0.51 -13.57 17.24
CA VAL A 12 0.81 -12.90 17.21
C VAL A 12 1.25 -12.39 18.60
N THR A 13 0.30 -12.06 19.47
CA THR A 13 0.54 -11.63 20.85
C THR A 13 1.13 -12.73 21.73
N ASP A 14 0.83 -14.00 21.45
CA ASP A 14 1.40 -15.14 22.18
C ASP A 14 2.90 -15.31 21.88
N PHE A 15 3.40 -14.63 20.84
CA PHE A 15 4.79 -14.62 20.38
C PHE A 15 5.49 -13.29 20.66
N GLY A 16 4.85 -12.39 21.42
CA GLY A 16 5.44 -11.13 21.87
C GLY A 16 5.11 -9.90 21.03
N ALA A 17 4.20 -9.99 20.04
CA ALA A 17 3.71 -8.79 19.37
C ALA A 17 2.81 -8.00 20.34
N VAL A 18 2.92 -6.67 20.35
CA VAL A 18 2.14 -5.82 21.26
C VAL A 18 1.42 -4.75 20.44
N PRO A 19 0.08 -4.82 20.30
CA PRO A 19 -0.64 -3.81 19.55
C PRO A 19 -0.50 -2.42 20.19
N ASP A 20 -0.48 -1.40 19.33
CA ASP A 20 -0.53 0.02 19.67
C ASP A 20 0.65 0.54 20.51
N ASP A 21 1.76 -0.20 20.61
CA ASP A 21 2.95 0.23 21.36
C ASP A 21 4.01 0.94 20.50
N GLY A 22 3.81 0.95 19.17
CA GLY A 22 4.66 1.61 18.18
C GLY A 22 6.04 0.97 17.99
N LYS A 23 6.26 -0.25 18.49
CA LYS A 23 7.52 -1.00 18.33
C LYS A 23 7.41 -2.05 17.23
N ASP A 24 8.57 -2.50 16.79
CA ASP A 24 8.66 -3.48 15.71
C ASP A 24 8.20 -4.89 16.14
N ASP A 25 7.06 -5.31 15.60
CA ASP A 25 6.44 -6.63 15.83
C ASP A 25 6.94 -7.70 14.85
N THR A 26 7.84 -7.36 13.91
CA THR A 26 8.24 -8.26 12.80
C THR A 26 8.70 -9.64 13.29
N GLN A 27 9.51 -9.71 14.35
CA GLN A 27 10.02 -10.99 14.86
C GLN A 27 8.93 -11.86 15.49
N ALA A 28 7.99 -11.25 16.21
CA ALA A 28 6.88 -11.96 16.83
C ALA A 28 5.94 -12.55 15.76
N ILE A 29 5.66 -11.78 14.71
CA ILE A 29 4.84 -12.23 13.57
C ILE A 29 5.55 -13.38 12.82
N LEU A 30 6.87 -13.28 12.58
CA LEU A 30 7.65 -14.37 12.00
C LEU A 30 7.59 -15.65 12.84
N ALA A 31 7.73 -15.54 14.16
CA ALA A 31 7.65 -16.69 15.06
C ALA A 31 6.26 -17.34 15.05
N ALA A 32 5.20 -16.54 15.01
CA ALA A 32 3.83 -17.02 14.88
C ALA A 32 3.58 -17.71 13.52
N LEU A 33 4.14 -17.20 12.43
CA LEU A 33 4.08 -17.84 11.11
C LEU A 33 4.78 -19.21 11.09
N GLU A 34 5.93 -19.34 11.75
CA GLU A 34 6.63 -20.63 11.89
C GLU A 34 5.82 -21.64 12.72
N GLU A 35 5.11 -21.21 13.75
CA GLU A 35 4.15 -22.06 14.47
C GLU A 35 2.99 -22.50 13.54
N CYS A 36 2.42 -21.57 12.77
CA CYS A 36 1.37 -21.92 11.81
C CYS A 36 1.84 -22.95 10.78
N LYS A 37 3.09 -22.83 10.30
CA LYS A 37 3.69 -23.80 9.38
C LYS A 37 3.78 -25.19 9.99
N ARG A 38 4.11 -25.30 11.29
CA ARG A 38 4.19 -26.58 12.00
C ARG A 38 2.82 -27.21 12.27
N ARG A 39 1.74 -26.42 12.34
CA ARG A 39 0.41 -26.85 12.78
C ARG A 39 -0.67 -26.85 11.69
N ALA A 40 -0.30 -26.60 10.44
CA ALA A 40 -1.22 -26.46 9.31
C ALA A 40 -2.31 -27.57 9.31
N PRO A 41 -3.60 -27.23 9.12
CA PRO A 41 -4.16 -25.89 8.85
C PRO A 41 -4.14 -24.95 10.07
N CYS A 42 -3.94 -23.65 9.82
CA CYS A 42 -3.72 -22.64 10.86
C CYS A 42 -4.48 -21.33 10.61
N VAL A 43 -4.91 -20.66 11.69
CA VAL A 43 -5.42 -19.29 11.66
C VAL A 43 -4.44 -18.38 12.41
N LEU A 44 -3.62 -17.63 11.68
CA LEU A 44 -2.81 -16.54 12.22
C LEU A 44 -3.72 -15.36 12.56
N VAL A 45 -3.82 -15.02 13.85
CA VAL A 45 -4.71 -13.97 14.34
C VAL A 45 -3.91 -12.78 14.81
N PHE A 46 -4.29 -11.59 14.34
CA PHE A 46 -3.89 -10.31 14.90
C PHE A 46 -5.04 -9.79 15.75
N PRO A 47 -4.99 -9.89 17.09
CA PRO A 47 -5.93 -9.17 17.94
C PRO A 47 -6.00 -7.70 17.55
N LYS A 48 -7.19 -7.10 17.57
CA LYS A 48 -7.41 -5.75 17.04
C LYS A 48 -6.41 -4.74 17.61
N GLY A 49 -5.69 -4.05 16.73
CA GLY A 49 -4.79 -2.96 17.06
C GLY A 49 -3.92 -2.55 15.87
N ARG A 50 -3.01 -1.61 16.07
CA ARG A 50 -1.92 -1.30 15.14
C ARG A 50 -0.69 -2.13 15.49
N TYR A 51 -0.07 -2.75 14.51
CA TYR A 51 1.20 -3.44 14.63
C TYR A 51 2.21 -2.78 13.69
N ASP A 52 3.38 -2.45 14.20
CA ASP A 52 4.40 -1.73 13.44
C ASP A 52 5.46 -2.74 12.95
N VAL A 53 5.80 -2.69 11.66
CA VAL A 53 6.73 -3.64 11.03
C VAL A 53 7.79 -2.90 10.23
N HIS A 54 9.07 -3.28 10.40
CA HIS A 54 10.20 -2.48 9.91
C HIS A 54 10.98 -3.18 8.79
N ALA A 55 11.26 -2.44 7.72
CA ALA A 55 12.14 -2.89 6.65
C ALA A 55 13.51 -3.31 7.20
N GLY A 56 14.01 -4.46 6.73
CA GLY A 56 15.28 -5.03 7.18
C GLY A 56 15.20 -5.85 8.48
N SER A 57 14.06 -5.87 9.18
CA SER A 57 13.92 -6.66 10.41
C SER A 57 13.90 -8.17 10.15
N ASN A 58 13.47 -8.62 8.98
CA ASN A 58 13.70 -10.01 8.57
C ASN A 58 15.13 -10.19 8.04
N ARG A 59 16.07 -10.56 8.92
CA ARG A 59 17.49 -10.78 8.57
C ARG A 59 17.72 -11.90 7.56
N ARG A 60 16.75 -12.80 7.35
CA ARG A 60 16.83 -13.91 6.39
C ARG A 60 16.32 -13.51 5.00
N ASN A 61 15.60 -12.39 4.89
CA ASN A 61 15.06 -11.90 3.63
C ASN A 61 15.01 -10.37 3.62
N GLN A 62 15.90 -9.75 2.84
CA GLN A 62 16.01 -8.29 2.74
C GLN A 62 14.91 -7.63 1.88
N TRP A 63 14.08 -8.42 1.19
CA TRP A 63 13.11 -7.93 0.20
C TRP A 63 11.66 -8.02 0.67
N VAL A 64 11.35 -9.03 1.49
CA VAL A 64 10.00 -9.32 1.98
C VAL A 64 10.07 -9.65 3.47
N LEU A 65 9.21 -9.03 4.27
CA LEU A 65 9.15 -9.26 5.71
C LEU A 65 8.62 -10.66 6.04
N PHE A 66 7.55 -11.10 5.40
CA PHE A 66 6.88 -12.35 5.71
C PHE A 66 6.81 -13.29 4.49
N PRO A 67 7.93 -13.95 4.14
CA PRO A 67 7.91 -15.05 3.19
C PRO A 67 7.25 -16.28 3.82
N VAL A 68 6.21 -16.80 3.18
CA VAL A 68 5.42 -17.94 3.63
C VAL A 68 5.33 -18.95 2.50
N SER A 69 5.73 -20.19 2.74
CA SER A 69 5.77 -21.20 1.68
C SER A 69 5.25 -22.56 2.14
N GLY A 70 4.46 -23.20 1.28
CA GLY A 70 4.06 -24.61 1.45
C GLY A 70 3.03 -24.87 2.55
N ILE A 71 2.18 -23.89 2.89
CA ILE A 71 1.14 -24.06 3.91
C ILE A 71 -0.21 -24.33 3.24
N ASN A 72 -0.85 -25.44 3.62
CA ASN A 72 -2.21 -25.79 3.22
C ASN A 72 -3.20 -25.39 4.33
N GLY A 73 -4.21 -24.58 4.01
CA GLY A 73 -5.23 -24.11 4.94
C GLY A 73 -4.73 -23.00 5.87
N LEU A 74 -4.07 -21.98 5.32
CA LEU A 74 -3.64 -20.80 6.08
C LEU A 74 -4.69 -19.70 6.00
N THR A 75 -5.13 -19.21 7.16
CA THR A 75 -5.87 -17.95 7.26
C THR A 75 -5.06 -16.91 8.02
N VAL A 76 -4.85 -15.74 7.43
CA VAL A 76 -4.36 -14.53 8.10
C VAL A 76 -5.57 -13.65 8.39
N ASP A 77 -5.97 -13.57 9.67
CA ASP A 77 -7.13 -12.81 10.11
C ASP A 77 -6.69 -11.59 10.94
N GLY A 78 -6.79 -10.42 10.32
CA GLY A 78 -6.42 -9.16 10.95
C GLY A 78 -7.38 -8.71 12.05
N LYS A 79 -8.60 -9.24 12.15
CA LYS A 79 -9.65 -8.77 13.09
C LYS A 79 -9.86 -7.24 13.10
N GLY A 80 -9.63 -6.59 11.95
CA GLY A 80 -9.70 -5.13 11.80
C GLY A 80 -8.43 -4.39 12.23
N SER A 81 -7.31 -5.09 12.36
CA SER A 81 -5.99 -4.52 12.70
C SER A 81 -5.35 -3.80 11.51
N THR A 82 -4.38 -2.94 11.82
CA THR A 82 -3.54 -2.27 10.82
C THR A 82 -2.10 -2.73 10.96
N LEU A 83 -1.47 -3.12 9.84
CA LEU A 83 -0.02 -3.27 9.73
C LEU A 83 0.56 -1.96 9.21
N MET A 84 1.34 -1.29 10.05
CA MET A 84 2.02 -0.04 9.72
C MET A 84 3.46 -0.34 9.31
N VAL A 85 3.77 -0.14 8.03
CA VAL A 85 5.08 -0.44 7.45
C VAL A 85 6.03 0.75 7.60
N HIS A 86 7.17 0.54 8.22
CA HIS A 86 8.26 1.50 8.35
C HIS A 86 9.40 1.16 7.38
N GLY A 87 9.65 2.06 6.42
CA GLY A 87 10.65 1.86 5.37
C GLY A 87 10.06 1.28 4.08
N ILE A 88 10.93 0.85 3.17
CA ILE A 88 10.57 0.35 1.85
C ILE A 88 10.85 -1.16 1.80
N THR A 89 9.82 -1.99 1.85
CA THR A 89 9.91 -3.46 1.87
C THR A 89 8.62 -4.10 1.39
N GLY A 90 8.69 -5.35 0.92
CA GLY A 90 7.51 -6.18 0.69
C GLY A 90 6.96 -6.71 2.01
N LEU A 91 5.64 -6.91 2.07
CA LEU A 91 4.99 -7.34 3.31
C LEU A 91 4.85 -8.87 3.35
N PHE A 92 3.88 -9.45 2.64
CA PHE A 92 3.71 -10.90 2.55
C PHE A 92 4.00 -11.45 1.16
N TRP A 93 4.75 -12.56 1.12
CA TRP A 93 4.93 -13.37 -0.07
C TRP A 93 4.53 -14.81 0.22
N PHE A 94 3.41 -15.23 -0.33
CA PHE A 94 2.90 -16.59 -0.27
C PHE A 94 3.36 -17.35 -1.51
N GLU A 95 4.12 -18.42 -1.33
CA GLU A 95 4.57 -19.31 -2.40
C GLU A 95 3.99 -20.72 -2.17
N LYS A 96 3.40 -21.35 -3.20
CA LYS A 96 2.93 -22.75 -3.12
C LYS A 96 2.03 -23.02 -1.90
N CYS A 97 1.11 -22.11 -1.61
CA CYS A 97 0.11 -22.31 -0.55
C CYS A 97 -1.22 -22.72 -1.18
N ASP A 98 -1.92 -23.63 -0.52
CA ASP A 98 -3.25 -24.09 -0.93
C ASP A 98 -4.27 -23.69 0.13
N ASP A 99 -5.48 -23.29 -0.27
CA ASP A 99 -6.53 -22.80 0.65
C ASP A 99 -6.03 -21.63 1.53
N LEU A 100 -5.60 -20.54 0.88
CA LEU A 100 -5.08 -19.33 1.51
C LEU A 100 -6.17 -18.27 1.67
N THR A 101 -6.37 -17.77 2.88
CA THR A 101 -7.28 -16.65 3.15
C THR A 101 -6.57 -15.49 3.83
N LEU A 102 -6.68 -14.29 3.26
CA LEU A 102 -6.31 -13.01 3.89
C LEU A 102 -7.59 -12.25 4.20
N ARG A 103 -7.82 -11.85 5.45
CA ARG A 103 -9.03 -11.10 5.79
C ARG A 103 -8.91 -10.07 6.90
N ASN A 104 -9.81 -9.08 6.88
CA ASN A 104 -10.02 -8.10 7.94
C ASN A 104 -8.74 -7.34 8.32
N LEU A 105 -7.95 -6.91 7.34
CA LEU A 105 -6.61 -6.37 7.56
C LEU A 105 -6.45 -5.05 6.81
N THR A 106 -5.83 -4.07 7.46
CA THR A 106 -5.43 -2.82 6.83
C THR A 106 -3.92 -2.76 6.72
N VAL A 107 -3.38 -2.27 5.61
CA VAL A 107 -1.95 -2.00 5.40
C VAL A 107 -1.77 -0.52 5.11
N ASP A 108 -0.83 0.12 5.80
CA ASP A 108 -0.42 1.48 5.53
C ASP A 108 1.10 1.63 5.68
N CYS A 109 1.66 2.72 5.15
CA CYS A 109 3.08 3.05 5.29
C CYS A 109 3.24 4.28 6.18
N ALA A 110 4.10 4.20 7.20
CA ALA A 110 4.36 5.31 8.12
C ALA A 110 4.88 6.57 7.39
N ARG A 111 5.60 6.34 6.29
CA ARG A 111 5.96 7.37 5.32
C ARG A 111 5.51 6.92 3.93
N PRO A 112 4.58 7.64 3.28
CA PRO A 112 4.20 7.33 1.90
C PRO A 112 5.40 7.39 0.95
N ALA A 113 5.41 6.53 -0.06
CA ALA A 113 6.46 6.49 -1.09
C ALA A 113 6.29 7.58 -2.17
N PHE A 114 5.51 8.60 -1.86
CA PHE A 114 5.25 9.77 -2.68
C PHE A 114 4.95 10.96 -1.78
N SER A 115 5.12 12.15 -2.32
CA SER A 115 4.51 13.37 -1.81
C SER A 115 3.55 13.89 -2.86
N GLN A 116 2.56 14.67 -2.45
CA GLN A 116 1.65 15.31 -3.39
C GLN A 116 1.36 16.74 -2.97
N GLY A 117 1.08 17.61 -3.93
CA GLY A 117 0.87 19.01 -3.64
C GLY A 117 0.45 19.80 -4.86
N LYS A 118 0.26 21.11 -4.67
CA LYS A 118 -0.15 22.03 -5.72
C LYS A 118 1.09 22.69 -6.33
N VAL A 119 1.18 22.72 -7.65
CA VAL A 119 2.22 23.49 -8.35
C VAL A 119 1.87 24.97 -8.23
N ILE A 120 2.76 25.77 -7.64
CA ILE A 120 2.53 27.20 -7.39
C ILE A 120 3.34 28.12 -8.31
N ALA A 121 4.46 27.65 -8.85
CA ALA A 121 5.29 28.39 -9.77
C ALA A 121 6.04 27.46 -10.73
N VAL A 122 6.34 27.94 -11.93
CA VAL A 122 7.13 27.24 -12.95
C VAL A 122 8.06 28.27 -13.59
N ASP A 123 9.34 27.92 -13.71
CA ASP A 123 10.37 28.82 -14.23
C ASP A 123 11.45 28.01 -14.95
N GLY A 124 11.50 28.11 -16.28
CA GLY A 124 12.45 27.37 -17.10
C GLY A 124 12.39 25.86 -16.87
N ASN A 125 13.44 25.29 -16.27
CA ASN A 125 13.59 23.87 -15.96
C ASN A 125 13.28 23.54 -14.49
N ARG A 126 12.56 24.38 -13.76
CA ARG A 126 12.17 24.11 -12.36
C ARG A 126 10.71 24.48 -12.11
N PHE A 127 10.13 23.86 -11.09
CA PHE A 127 8.81 24.24 -10.59
C PHE A 127 8.74 24.07 -9.07
N ASP A 128 7.88 24.86 -8.43
CA ASP A 128 7.70 24.86 -6.99
C ASP A 128 6.35 24.23 -6.63
N VAL A 129 6.36 23.34 -5.66
CA VAL A 129 5.19 22.58 -5.19
C VAL A 129 4.92 22.91 -3.73
N GLU A 130 3.72 23.37 -3.42
CA GLU A 130 3.22 23.50 -2.06
C GLU A 130 2.61 22.17 -1.62
N ILE A 131 3.21 21.56 -0.60
CA ILE A 131 2.93 20.20 -0.15
C ILE A 131 2.18 20.26 1.19
N PRO A 132 0.99 19.66 1.33
CA PRO A 132 0.27 19.64 2.61
C PRO A 132 1.08 19.01 3.73
N ALA A 133 0.84 19.44 4.98
CA ALA A 133 1.61 19.02 6.15
C ALA A 133 1.53 17.50 6.43
N GLU A 134 0.49 16.81 5.93
CA GLU A 134 0.39 15.36 5.99
C GLU A 134 1.46 14.61 5.16
N TYR A 135 2.15 15.29 4.23
CA TYR A 135 3.29 14.78 3.48
C TYR A 135 4.54 15.60 3.87
N PRO A 136 5.16 15.32 5.03
CA PRO A 136 6.31 16.10 5.48
C PRO A 136 7.49 15.94 4.53
N VAL A 137 8.03 17.09 4.08
CA VAL A 137 9.19 17.18 3.18
C VAL A 137 10.33 17.97 3.83
N LYS A 138 11.56 17.58 3.51
CA LYS A 138 12.82 18.14 4.03
C LYS A 138 13.75 18.66 2.93
N GLY A 139 13.48 18.38 1.66
CA GLY A 139 14.40 18.68 0.57
C GLY A 139 15.41 17.55 0.34
N GLY A 140 15.82 17.37 -0.91
CA GLY A 140 16.70 16.27 -1.31
C GLY A 140 16.00 14.91 -1.41
N GLU A 141 14.66 14.86 -1.31
CA GLU A 141 13.92 13.64 -1.62
C GLU A 141 14.22 13.16 -3.04
N PRO A 142 14.45 11.86 -3.24
CA PRO A 142 14.50 11.32 -4.58
C PRO A 142 13.11 11.47 -5.20
N VAL A 143 13.04 11.89 -6.45
CA VAL A 143 11.79 11.86 -7.23
C VAL A 143 12.13 11.18 -8.54
N GLY A 144 11.75 9.90 -8.66
CA GLY A 144 12.03 9.13 -9.86
C GLY A 144 11.07 9.46 -11.00
N ALA A 145 9.85 9.89 -10.65
CA ALA A 145 8.85 10.28 -11.63
C ALA A 145 7.79 11.22 -11.01
N TYR A 146 7.09 11.98 -11.83
CA TYR A 146 5.94 12.77 -11.38
C TYR A 146 4.79 12.72 -12.39
N MET A 147 3.57 12.96 -11.92
CA MET A 147 2.36 12.98 -12.74
C MET A 147 1.44 14.10 -12.27
N ASP A 148 0.77 14.77 -13.19
CA ASP A 148 -0.15 15.87 -12.90
C ASP A 148 -1.61 15.42 -12.80
N TYR A 149 -2.33 16.09 -11.91
CA TYR A 149 -3.69 15.75 -11.51
C TYR A 149 -4.56 17.00 -11.50
N ASP A 150 -5.82 16.81 -11.85
CA ASP A 150 -6.83 17.84 -11.80
C ASP A 150 -7.20 18.16 -10.34
N PRO A 151 -7.12 19.43 -9.89
CA PRO A 151 -7.35 19.79 -8.50
C PRO A 151 -8.80 19.62 -8.04
N GLN A 152 -9.78 19.57 -8.95
CA GLN A 152 -11.20 19.41 -8.62
C GLN A 152 -11.60 17.94 -8.57
N THR A 153 -11.27 17.20 -9.62
CA THR A 153 -11.68 15.79 -9.76
C THR A 153 -10.72 14.83 -9.06
N ARG A 154 -9.48 15.26 -8.78
CA ARG A 154 -8.38 14.43 -8.26
C ARG A 154 -8.01 13.25 -9.16
N LEU A 155 -8.37 13.32 -10.44
CA LEU A 155 -7.98 12.34 -11.45
C LEU A 155 -6.75 12.84 -12.22
N PRO A 156 -5.96 11.95 -12.84
CA PRO A 156 -4.90 12.36 -13.76
C PRO A 156 -5.46 13.28 -14.84
N LEU A 157 -4.70 14.31 -15.21
CA LEU A 157 -5.12 15.21 -16.28
C LEU A 157 -5.21 14.45 -17.61
N ARG A 158 -6.27 14.69 -18.37
CA ARG A 158 -6.41 14.12 -19.72
C ARG A 158 -5.32 14.72 -20.62
N HIS A 159 -4.51 13.85 -21.23
CA HIS A 159 -3.29 14.26 -21.95
C HIS A 159 -2.30 15.04 -21.06
N GLY A 160 -2.30 14.73 -19.76
CA GLY A 160 -1.34 15.25 -18.78
C GLY A 160 0.04 14.65 -18.90
N LEU A 161 0.86 14.91 -17.89
CA LEU A 161 2.24 14.48 -17.78
C LEU A 161 2.35 13.18 -16.99
N ASP A 162 3.18 12.27 -17.48
CA ASP A 162 3.72 11.13 -16.73
C ASP A 162 5.22 11.04 -17.04
N GLU A 163 6.03 11.71 -16.22
CA GLU A 163 7.43 12.02 -16.54
C GLU A 163 8.37 11.20 -15.68
N TYR A 164 9.31 10.47 -16.29
CA TYR A 164 10.25 9.56 -15.62
C TYR A 164 11.69 9.99 -15.83
N GLY A 165 12.50 9.96 -14.76
CA GLY A 165 13.94 10.22 -14.85
C GLY A 165 14.32 11.66 -15.23
N THR A 166 13.35 12.58 -15.22
CA THR A 166 13.53 13.98 -15.64
C THR A 166 13.97 14.88 -14.49
N VAL A 167 13.66 14.50 -13.24
CA VAL A 167 14.04 15.25 -12.04
C VAL A 167 15.52 15.02 -11.74
N GLU A 168 16.26 16.12 -11.59
CA GLU A 168 17.66 16.13 -11.21
C GLU A 168 17.82 16.12 -9.69
N ARG A 169 17.12 17.01 -8.99
CA ARG A 169 17.14 17.14 -7.53
C ARG A 169 15.91 17.89 -7.02
N THR A 170 15.72 17.86 -5.71
CA THR A 170 14.69 18.62 -5.01
C THR A 170 15.32 19.47 -3.90
N GLU A 171 14.76 20.64 -3.65
CA GLU A 171 15.24 21.59 -2.65
C GLU A 171 14.06 22.15 -1.85
N LEU A 172 14.18 22.22 -0.52
CA LEU A 172 13.19 22.87 0.31
C LEU A 172 13.48 24.37 0.34
N ILE A 173 12.63 25.18 -0.30
CA ILE A 173 12.84 26.63 -0.42
C ILE A 173 12.16 27.44 0.69
N ARG A 174 11.14 26.86 1.32
CA ARG A 174 10.48 27.32 2.56
C ARG A 174 9.69 26.16 3.16
N PRO A 175 9.19 26.25 4.41
CA PRO A 175 8.42 25.15 5.01
C PRO A 175 7.34 24.63 4.07
N GLN A 176 7.38 23.31 3.82
CA GLN A 176 6.43 22.59 2.97
C GLN A 176 6.33 23.08 1.51
N VAL A 177 7.35 23.76 1.00
CA VAL A 177 7.46 24.09 -0.43
C VAL A 177 8.73 23.53 -1.01
N LEU A 178 8.55 22.56 -1.91
CA LEU A 178 9.62 21.86 -2.57
C LEU A 178 9.80 22.42 -3.98
N ARG A 179 11.01 22.89 -4.29
CA ARG A 179 11.45 23.17 -5.65
C ARG A 179 11.96 21.89 -6.28
N VAL A 180 11.42 21.56 -7.45
CA VAL A 180 11.81 20.41 -8.26
C VAL A 180 12.63 20.92 -9.44
N HIS A 181 13.90 20.53 -9.50
CA HIS A 181 14.80 20.85 -10.60
C HIS A 181 14.77 19.73 -11.65
N LEU A 182 14.59 20.09 -12.91
CA LEU A 182 14.50 19.17 -14.03
C LEU A 182 15.72 19.31 -14.95
N ARG A 183 16.05 18.20 -15.63
CA ARG A 183 17.07 18.16 -16.70
C ARG A 183 16.61 18.83 -18.01
N GLN A 184 15.33 19.19 -18.08
CA GLN A 184 14.66 19.72 -19.26
C GLN A 184 13.64 20.79 -18.86
N PRO A 185 13.17 21.63 -19.79
CA PRO A 185 12.13 22.62 -19.51
C PRO A 185 10.89 21.97 -18.86
N ALA A 186 10.37 22.61 -17.80
CA ALA A 186 9.21 22.15 -17.08
C ALA A 186 7.96 22.33 -17.95
N ARG A 187 7.24 21.22 -18.18
CA ARG A 187 5.98 21.20 -18.94
C ARG A 187 4.74 21.33 -18.05
N VAL A 188 4.92 21.14 -16.74
CA VAL A 188 3.83 21.22 -15.76
C VAL A 188 3.30 22.65 -15.69
N LYS A 189 2.02 22.80 -15.36
CA LYS A 189 1.36 24.12 -15.30
C LYS A 189 1.12 24.54 -13.85
N PRO A 190 1.27 25.83 -13.49
CA PRO A 190 0.81 26.33 -12.20
C PRO A 190 -0.68 26.03 -11.98
N GLY A 191 -1.06 25.73 -10.74
CA GLY A 191 -2.44 25.47 -10.33
C GLY A 191 -2.87 24.00 -10.32
N VAL A 192 -2.15 23.12 -11.02
CA VAL A 192 -2.44 21.67 -11.02
C VAL A 192 -1.93 21.00 -9.74
N LEU A 193 -2.47 19.83 -9.42
CA LEU A 193 -1.86 18.95 -8.44
C LEU A 193 -0.76 18.13 -9.10
N VAL A 194 0.27 17.76 -8.35
CA VAL A 194 1.30 16.85 -8.79
C VAL A 194 1.52 15.79 -7.72
N VAL A 195 1.73 14.54 -8.17
CA VAL A 195 2.24 13.46 -7.33
C VAL A 195 3.72 13.28 -7.66
N LEU A 196 4.58 13.51 -6.69
CA LEU A 196 6.03 13.30 -6.75
C LEU A 196 6.33 11.90 -6.21
N ARG A 197 6.68 10.96 -7.10
CA ARG A 197 6.96 9.57 -6.72
C ARG A 197 8.39 9.43 -6.23
N HIS A 198 8.55 9.18 -4.93
CA HIS A 198 9.87 8.91 -4.33
C HIS A 198 10.37 7.51 -4.65
N GLN A 199 9.43 6.61 -4.92
CA GLN A 199 9.68 5.28 -5.46
C GLN A 199 8.70 5.06 -6.61
N VAL A 200 9.21 4.66 -7.79
CA VAL A 200 8.37 4.46 -8.99
C VAL A 200 7.76 3.07 -9.00
N TYR A 201 8.61 2.05 -8.87
CA TYR A 201 8.23 0.64 -8.73
C TYR A 201 9.05 0.03 -7.60
N SER A 202 8.43 -0.80 -6.78
CA SER A 202 9.11 -1.46 -5.66
C SER A 202 8.30 -2.67 -5.21
N TYR A 203 8.36 -2.95 -3.91
CA TYR A 203 7.76 -4.11 -3.30
C TYR A 203 6.25 -4.00 -3.13
N ASN A 204 5.61 -5.17 -3.14
CA ASN A 204 4.16 -5.32 -3.09
C ASN A 204 3.70 -5.63 -1.65
N ALA A 205 2.42 -5.38 -1.35
CA ALA A 205 1.86 -5.72 -0.04
C ALA A 205 1.59 -7.23 0.05
N PHE A 206 0.84 -7.80 -0.89
CA PHE A 206 0.55 -9.24 -0.91
C PHE A 206 0.92 -9.83 -2.25
N VAL A 207 1.85 -10.79 -2.25
CA VAL A 207 2.18 -11.61 -3.43
C VAL A 207 1.73 -13.03 -3.17
N CYS A 208 0.96 -13.60 -4.09
CA CYS A 208 0.65 -15.02 -4.16
C CYS A 208 1.30 -15.58 -5.42
N ASP A 209 2.27 -16.47 -5.27
CA ASP A 209 2.95 -17.16 -6.36
C ASP A 209 2.65 -18.66 -6.29
N ARG A 210 2.16 -19.24 -7.38
CA ARG A 210 1.84 -20.67 -7.50
C ARG A 210 0.91 -21.19 -6.39
N CYS A 211 -0.06 -20.39 -5.99
CA CYS A 211 -1.03 -20.76 -4.95
C CYS A 211 -2.36 -21.25 -5.55
N THR A 212 -3.10 -22.07 -4.79
CA THR A 212 -4.44 -22.55 -5.17
C THR A 212 -5.47 -22.07 -4.16
N ASP A 213 -6.66 -21.69 -4.61
CA ASP A 213 -7.79 -21.30 -3.77
C ASP A 213 -7.46 -20.12 -2.83
N VAL A 214 -7.06 -19.00 -3.43
CA VAL A 214 -6.71 -17.76 -2.71
C VAL A 214 -7.96 -16.89 -2.52
N ARG A 215 -8.23 -16.48 -1.28
CA ARG A 215 -9.32 -15.56 -0.91
C ARG A 215 -8.77 -14.34 -0.20
N VAL A 216 -9.09 -13.15 -0.70
CA VAL A 216 -8.75 -11.87 -0.05
C VAL A 216 -10.06 -11.14 0.27
N GLN A 217 -10.33 -10.89 1.54
CA GLN A 217 -11.64 -10.44 2.00
C GLN A 217 -11.51 -9.26 2.96
N ASP A 218 -12.17 -8.14 2.68
CA ASP A 218 -12.18 -6.99 3.59
C ASP A 218 -10.76 -6.51 3.95
N VAL A 219 -9.89 -6.47 2.93
CA VAL A 219 -8.52 -5.96 3.05
C VAL A 219 -8.45 -4.55 2.47
N THR A 220 -7.94 -3.61 3.26
CA THR A 220 -7.71 -2.23 2.85
C THR A 220 -6.21 -1.97 2.72
N ILE A 221 -5.78 -1.41 1.59
CA ILE A 221 -4.39 -0.99 1.39
C ILE A 221 -4.39 0.52 1.17
N HIS A 222 -3.87 1.25 2.15
CA HIS A 222 -3.82 2.70 2.08
C HIS A 222 -2.66 3.20 1.24
N THR A 223 -1.47 2.64 1.45
CA THR A 223 -0.27 2.94 0.67
C THR A 223 0.70 1.76 0.73
N ILE A 224 1.37 1.51 -0.40
CA ILE A 224 2.52 0.61 -0.54
C ILE A 224 3.34 1.12 -1.75
N PRO A 225 4.67 0.96 -1.80
CA PRO A 225 5.49 1.48 -2.91
C PRO A 225 5.39 0.69 -4.23
N GLY A 226 4.55 -0.35 -4.28
CA GLY A 226 4.31 -1.21 -5.44
C GLY A 226 2.84 -1.59 -5.59
N MET A 227 2.56 -2.82 -6.02
CA MET A 227 1.20 -3.32 -6.16
C MET A 227 0.62 -3.76 -4.82
N GLY A 228 -0.69 -3.58 -4.63
CA GLY A 228 -1.39 -4.03 -3.43
C GLY A 228 -1.53 -5.56 -3.35
N LEU A 229 -2.02 -6.19 -4.42
CA LEU A 229 -2.17 -7.64 -4.52
C LEU A 229 -1.64 -8.11 -5.88
N VAL A 230 -0.79 -9.13 -5.86
CA VAL A 230 -0.24 -9.78 -7.06
C VAL A 230 -0.52 -11.26 -6.98
N ALA A 231 -1.12 -11.83 -8.02
CA ALA A 231 -1.32 -13.27 -8.15
C ALA A 231 -0.61 -13.75 -9.42
N THR A 232 0.37 -14.63 -9.25
CA THR A 232 1.21 -15.17 -10.34
C THR A 232 1.08 -16.68 -10.34
N VAL A 233 0.73 -17.26 -11.50
CA VAL A 233 0.56 -18.73 -11.68
C VAL A 233 -0.39 -19.34 -10.63
N CYS A 234 -1.41 -18.60 -10.20
CA CYS A 234 -2.38 -19.07 -9.22
C CYS A 234 -3.63 -19.67 -9.88
N THR A 235 -4.31 -20.59 -9.19
CA THR A 235 -5.59 -21.17 -9.62
C THR A 235 -6.70 -20.79 -8.65
N ASN A 236 -7.85 -20.32 -9.16
CA ASN A 236 -9.04 -19.89 -8.40
C ASN A 236 -8.74 -18.82 -7.32
N SER A 237 -8.44 -17.60 -7.75
CA SER A 237 -8.26 -16.45 -6.86
C SER A 237 -9.50 -15.55 -6.83
N ARG A 238 -9.92 -15.14 -5.63
CA ARG A 238 -11.10 -14.28 -5.41
C ARG A 238 -10.76 -13.15 -4.47
N SER A 239 -11.22 -11.93 -4.79
CA SER A 239 -11.19 -10.79 -3.89
C SER A 239 -12.60 -10.23 -3.70
N SER A 240 -12.96 -9.85 -2.47
CA SER A 240 -14.28 -9.31 -2.15
C SER A 240 -14.19 -8.33 -0.99
N GLY A 241 -14.88 -7.19 -1.08
CA GLY A 241 -14.85 -6.17 -0.01
C GLY A 241 -13.52 -5.44 0.15
N CYS A 242 -12.57 -5.63 -0.77
CA CYS A 242 -11.26 -4.99 -0.72
C CYS A 242 -11.31 -3.53 -1.22
N ALA A 243 -10.45 -2.68 -0.66
CA ALA A 243 -10.30 -1.29 -1.08
C ALA A 243 -8.83 -0.89 -1.20
N SER A 244 -8.53 -0.04 -2.19
CA SER A 244 -7.29 0.72 -2.28
C SER A 244 -7.66 2.19 -2.28
N SER A 245 -7.28 2.91 -1.23
CA SER A 245 -7.68 4.31 -1.03
C SER A 245 -6.70 4.98 -0.08
N GLN A 246 -6.30 6.21 -0.35
CA GLN A 246 -5.42 6.96 0.56
C GLN A 246 -5.97 6.96 1.99
N SER A 247 -5.08 6.84 2.99
CA SER A 247 -5.44 6.93 4.40
C SER A 247 -6.20 8.24 4.64
N ARG A 248 -7.27 8.19 5.46
CA ARG A 248 -7.98 9.42 5.81
C ARG A 248 -7.07 10.25 6.70
N VAL A 249 -6.56 11.35 6.14
CA VAL A 249 -5.92 12.40 6.93
C VAL A 249 -6.96 12.93 7.93
N PRO A 250 -6.65 13.02 9.23
CA PRO A 250 -7.53 13.69 10.18
C PRO A 250 -7.87 15.11 9.67
N GLY A 251 -9.14 15.37 9.38
CA GLY A 251 -9.62 16.68 8.92
C GLY A 251 -9.95 16.80 7.42
N ALA A 252 -9.67 15.81 6.58
CA ALA A 252 -10.06 15.84 5.17
C ALA A 252 -11.37 15.07 4.93
N SER A 253 -12.51 15.78 4.80
CA SER A 253 -13.73 15.18 4.25
C SER A 253 -13.54 14.94 2.76
N CYS A 254 -13.39 13.68 2.34
CA CYS A 254 -13.52 13.32 0.94
C CYS A 254 -15.01 13.41 0.57
N PRO A 255 -15.41 14.21 -0.43
CA PRO A 255 -16.77 14.12 -0.94
C PRO A 255 -16.99 12.71 -1.50
N PRO A 256 -18.18 12.11 -1.29
CA PRO A 256 -18.47 10.79 -1.81
C PRO A 256 -18.25 10.76 -3.33
N LEU A 257 -17.63 9.68 -3.81
CA LEU A 257 -17.50 9.42 -5.24
C LEU A 257 -18.89 9.52 -5.88
N PRO A 258 -19.04 10.22 -7.02
CA PRO A 258 -20.32 10.25 -7.73
C PRO A 258 -20.65 8.82 -8.15
N MET A 259 -21.79 8.32 -7.64
CA MET A 259 -22.37 7.05 -8.08
C MET A 259 -22.52 7.07 -9.61
N PRO A 260 -22.15 5.99 -10.32
CA PRO A 260 -22.37 5.93 -11.76
C PRO A 260 -23.87 6.12 -12.03
N ARG A 261 -24.19 7.16 -12.80
CA ARG A 261 -25.55 7.33 -13.33
C ARG A 261 -25.84 6.11 -14.20
N THR A 262 -26.73 5.24 -13.74
CA THR A 262 -27.30 4.20 -14.59
C THR A 262 -28.08 4.87 -15.71
N SER A 263 -27.46 5.07 -16.87
CA SER A 263 -28.19 5.41 -18.08
C SER A 263 -28.91 4.14 -18.56
N ALA A 264 -30.23 4.14 -18.49
CA ALA A 264 -31.11 3.08 -18.97
C ALA A 264 -31.16 2.98 -20.51
N ALA A 265 -30.01 3.07 -21.18
CA ALA A 265 -29.91 3.07 -22.64
C ALA A 265 -28.79 2.13 -23.11
N ALA A 266 -28.95 0.83 -22.81
CA ALA A 266 -28.19 -0.26 -23.44
C ALA A 266 -28.94 -1.59 -23.29
N ARG A 267 -30.18 -1.63 -23.79
CA ARG A 267 -30.89 -2.87 -24.10
C ARG A 267 -31.51 -2.70 -25.47
N GLU A 268 -30.71 -2.93 -26.49
CA GLU A 268 -31.12 -3.36 -27.84
C GLU A 268 -29.90 -3.33 -28.76
N ARG A 269 -29.29 -4.51 -28.91
CA ARG A 269 -28.53 -5.01 -30.08
C ARG A 269 -27.99 -6.38 -29.68
N PHE A 270 -28.11 -7.35 -30.59
CA PHE A 270 -27.99 -8.81 -30.43
C PHE A 270 -29.29 -9.54 -30.08
N ALA A 271 -30.21 -9.54 -31.06
CA ALA A 271 -30.85 -10.77 -31.53
C ALA A 271 -30.15 -11.16 -32.85
#